data_AF-A0AAJ2MH88-F1
#
_entry.id   AF-A0AAJ2MH88-F1
#
_cell.length_a   1.000
_cell.length_b   1.000
_cell.length_c   1.000
_cell.angle_alpha   90.00
_cell.angle_beta   90.00
_cell.angle_gamma   90.00
#
_symmetry.space_group_name_H-M   'P 1'
#
loop_
_entity.id
_entity.type
_entity.pdbx_description
1 polymer ?
#
loop_
_entity_poly.entity_id
_entity_poly.type
_entity_poly.pdbx_seq_one_letter_code
_entity_poly.pdbx_strand_id
1 'polypeptide(L)' 'MEYQYLVQVETIVGEMTEETFNTRREALCYATNYAKVKMSKVFRSGEILHEFNY' A
#
# COMPACT_ATOMS: atom_id res chain seq x y z
N MET A 1 5.65 19.11 7.48
CA MET A 1 5.29 17.71 7.77
C MET A 1 5.60 16.91 6.53
N GLU A 2 6.58 16.01 6.59
CA GLU A 2 6.89 15.13 5.46
C GLU A 2 5.65 14.29 5.15
N TYR A 3 5.16 14.39 3.92
CA TYR A 3 3.96 13.66 3.51
C TYR A 3 4.31 12.17 3.35
N GLN A 4 4.15 11.41 4.43
CA GLN A 4 4.32 9.96 4.40
C GLN A 4 3.11 9.28 3.76
N TYR A 5 3.40 8.29 2.93
CA TYR A 5 2.42 7.38 2.36
C TYR A 5 2.27 6.19 3.31
N LEU A 6 1.04 5.76 3.58
CA LEU A 6 0.76 4.51 4.27
C LEU A 6 0.21 3.54 3.25
N VAL A 7 0.69 2.30 3.26
CA VAL A 7 0.16 1.23 2.40
C VAL A 7 -0.33 0.12 3.29
N GLN A 8 -1.61 -0.23 3.14
CA GLN A 8 -2.20 -1.42 3.74
C GLN A 8 -2.30 -2.50 2.66
N VAL A 9 -1.91 -3.72 2.96
CA VAL A 9 -2.00 -4.85 2.03
C VAL A 9 -2.63 -6.07 2.70
N GLU A 10 -3.49 -6.76 1.97
CA GLU A 10 -3.85 -8.15 2.24
C GLU A 10 -2.97 -9.03 1.36
N THR A 11 -2.19 -9.91 1.97
CA THR A 11 -1.33 -10.85 1.24
C THR A 11 -2.14 -12.01 0.66
N ILE A 12 -1.55 -12.74 -0.28
CA ILE A 12 -2.17 -13.95 -0.87
C ILE A 12 -2.45 -15.06 0.16
N VAL A 13 -1.77 -15.05 1.31
CA VAL A 13 -2.01 -15.99 2.42
C VAL A 13 -3.04 -15.46 3.43
N GLY A 14 -3.63 -14.28 3.17
CA GLY A 14 -4.66 -13.68 4.01
C GLY A 14 -4.15 -12.86 5.19
N GLU A 15 -2.84 -12.60 5.29
CA GLU A 15 -2.28 -11.73 6.32
C GLU A 15 -2.46 -10.25 5.93
N MET A 16 -2.82 -9.42 6.91
CA MET A 16 -2.90 -7.98 6.76
C MET A 16 -1.61 -7.33 7.26
N THR A 17 -0.96 -6.52 6.42
CA THR A 17 0.23 -5.76 6.82
C THR A 17 0.08 -4.29 6.43
N GLU A 18 0.79 -3.44 7.19
CA GLU A 18 0.83 -1.99 6.95
C GLU A 18 2.27 -1.51 6.93
N GLU A 19 2.59 -0.61 6.00
CA GLU A 19 3.95 -0.09 5.86
C GLU A 19 3.95 1.36 5.38
N THR A 20 4.89 2.16 5.87
CA THR A 20 5.00 3.58 5.53
C THR A 20 6.18 3.87 4.60
N PHE A 21 5.97 4.80 3.68
CA PHE A 21 6.96 5.17 2.68
C PHE A 21 7.04 6.68 2.53
N ASN A 22 8.25 7.18 2.23
CA ASN A 22 8.47 8.61 2.03
C ASN A 22 8.08 9.06 0.63
N THR A 23 8.16 8.17 -0.36
CA THR A 23 7.84 8.48 -1.74
C THR A 23 6.63 7.72 -2.26
N ARG A 24 5.89 8.37 -3.16
CA ARG A 24 4.77 7.72 -3.87
C ARG A 24 5.21 6.47 -4.63
N ARG A 25 6.41 6.52 -5.21
CA ARG A 25 6.93 5.44 -6.05
C ARG A 25 7.16 4.17 -5.22
N GLU A 26 7.79 4.29 -4.06
CA GLU A 26 8.01 3.15 -3.16
C GLU A 26 6.68 2.56 -2.68
N ALA A 27 5.75 3.42 -2.26
CA ALA A 27 4.41 3.00 -1.85
C ALA A 27 3.69 2.23 -2.95
N LEU A 28 3.74 2.71 -4.19
CA LEU A 28 3.13 2.02 -5.33
C LEU A 28 3.83 0.71 -5.65
N CYS A 29 5.16 0.69 -5.69
CA CYS A 29 5.93 -0.54 -5.94
C CYS A 29 5.58 -1.64 -4.92
N TYR A 30 5.39 -1.28 -3.65
CA TYR A 30 4.97 -2.21 -2.61
C TYR A 30 3.52 -2.66 -2.80
N ALA A 31 2.60 -1.70 -3.01
CA ALA A 31 1.17 -1.96 -3.20
C ALA A 31 0.86 -2.84 -4.42
N THR A 32 1.70 -2.80 -5.44
CA THR A 32 1.54 -3.57 -6.70
C THR A 32 2.45 -4.79 -6.78
N ASN A 33 2.89 -5.35 -5.64
CA ASN A 33 3.64 -6.59 -5.63
C ASN A 33 2.71 -7.81 -5.81
N TYR A 34 2.27 -8.03 -7.05
CA TYR A 34 1.30 -9.07 -7.42
C TYR A 34 1.71 -10.50 -7.03
N ALA A 35 3.01 -10.75 -6.80
CA ALA A 35 3.49 -12.06 -6.37
C ALA A 35 3.12 -12.38 -4.91
N LYS A 36 2.79 -11.36 -4.11
CA LYS A 36 2.57 -11.49 -2.66
C LYS A 36 1.27 -10.86 -2.17
N VAL A 37 0.72 -9.93 -2.94
CA VAL A 37 -0.42 -9.09 -2.54
C VAL A 37 -1.67 -9.49 -3.31
N LYS A 38 -2.77 -9.67 -2.58
CA LYS A 38 -4.11 -9.92 -3.10
C LYS A 38 -4.94 -8.63 -3.22
N MET A 39 -4.77 -7.73 -2.25
CA MET A 39 -5.42 -6.42 -2.22
C MET A 39 -4.48 -5.40 -1.58
N SER A 40 -4.54 -4.15 -2.03
CA SER A 40 -3.81 -3.07 -1.38
C SER A 40 -4.52 -1.73 -1.45
N LYS A 41 -4.25 -0.88 -0.45
CA LYS A 41 -4.70 0.51 -0.36
C LYS A 41 -3.54 1.41 -0.03
N VAL A 42 -3.39 2.48 -0.80
CA VAL A 42 -2.37 3.52 -0.57
C VAL A 42 -3.07 4.75 -0.06
N PHE A 43 -2.62 5.26 1.08
CA PHE A 43 -3.11 6.45 1.74
C PHE A 43 -2.07 7.55 1.74
N ARG A 44 -2.52 8.80 1.77
CA ARG A 44 -1.69 9.97 2.08
C ARG A 44 -2.53 10.95 2.89
N SER A 45 -1.99 11.38 4.04
CA SER A 45 -2.69 12.31 4.94
C SER A 45 -4.10 11.83 5.34
N GLY A 46 -4.30 10.51 5.46
CA GLY A 46 -5.57 9.88 5.85
C GLY A 46 -6.55 9.61 4.70
N GLU A 47 -6.28 10.10 3.49
CA GLU A 47 -7.12 9.88 2.31
C GLU A 47 -6.63 8.70 1.47
N ILE A 48 -7.54 7.92 0.90
CA ILE A 48 -7.21 6.86 -0.05
C ILE A 48 -6.84 7.51 -1.38
N LEU A 49 -5.60 7.27 -1.82
CA LEU A 49 -5.10 7.69 -3.13
C LEU A 49 -5.31 6.62 -4.20
N HIS A 50 -5.08 5.36 -3.84
CA HIS A 50 -5.20 4.21 -4.74
C HIS A 50 -5.75 3.01 -3.97
N GLU A 51 -6.58 2.22 -4.65
CA GLU A 51 -7.07 0.93 -4.19
C GLU A 51 -6.91 -0.08 -5.33
N PHE A 52 -6.32 -1.23 -5.01
CA PHE A 52 -6.09 -2.29 -5.97
C PHE A 52 -6.62 -3.62 -5.43
N ASN A 53 -7.30 -4.35 -6.30
CA ASN A 53 -7.80 -5.70 -6.08
C ASN A 53 -7.34 -6.56 -7.25
N TYR A 54 -6.69 -7.68 -6.98
CA TYR A 54 -6.03 -8.53 -7.99
C TYR A 54 -6.68 -9.92 -8.09
#